data_AF-A0A9Q0I3E5-F1
#
_entry.id   AF-A0A9Q0I3E5-F1
#
_cell.length_a   1.000
_cell.length_b   1.000
_cell.length_c   1.000
_cell.angle_alpha   90.00
_cell.angle_beta   90.00
_cell.angle_gamma   90.00
#
_symmetry.space_group_name_H-M   'P 1'
#
loop_
_entity.id
_entity.type
_entity.pdbx_description
1 polymer ?
#
loop_
_entity_poly.entity_id
_entity_poly.type
_entity_poly.pdbx_seq_one_letter_code
_entity_poly.pdbx_strand_id
1 'polypeptide(L)'
;MRELEIGIVDMQSLAESTGNRGHIEELTAKKTALSSLLGVKAQGALVRSRFMNAMHMDAPSHYFFSLERRNGQRKIFHSLCTENGTTVYEHDEIRRYAAAFYKGLYASEVVSHTESAQPFFEGLPQVQANKVLEEVLSMEELKEALQSLKVGKAPGIDGLPADFFKSFWPVIGEDLLDVLKDSLATGCLPLSCRRAVVTLLPKKGDLQQLKNWRPVSLLCTDYKLLSKVLATRLGRVLAEVIHVDQSYCVPGRLITDNVMLIRDFLEVSGSLEIETGLISIDQEKAFDWVEHQYLWRTLQAFGFSPGFIAMIQVLYRDIESMVKINGGLSAPFKVQRGVRQGCSLSGMLYSLAIEPLLHNLRHKLAGVCVPGCSGLFKLSAYADDVIIFVNDQKDVNTMEEVTQNFGRFYFEVQVKDKTVWGLGVARESIRRKYFITSYTPENGFWILYFLKDELSFNGNPVVRLPVRAELQKVGVFVDYDAGLVSFYDVEARAHIYSATGCTFSEPLYPFLSPFPHDCGRNSTPLIISPVNQTD
;
A
#
# COMPACT_ATOMS: atom_id res chain seq x y z
N MET A 1 15.82 4.40 41.62
CA MET A 1 14.55 5.05 42.06
C MET A 1 14.09 4.44 43.37
N ARG A 2 13.77 3.14 43.43
CA ARG A 2 13.37 2.45 44.67
C ARG A 2 14.41 2.55 45.80
N GLU A 3 15.69 2.43 45.48
CA GLU A 3 16.79 2.63 46.45
C GLU A 3 16.91 4.09 46.95
N LEU A 4 16.62 5.07 46.08
CA LEU A 4 16.59 6.49 46.47
C LEU A 4 15.38 6.79 47.35
N GLU A 5 14.22 6.20 47.06
CA GLU A 5 12.99 6.33 47.86
C GLU A 5 13.19 5.72 49.26
N ILE A 6 13.76 4.52 49.35
CA ILE A 6 14.11 3.86 50.62
C ILE A 6 15.12 4.73 51.38
N GLY A 7 16.20 5.16 50.71
CA GLY A 7 17.22 6.00 51.34
C GLY A 7 16.72 7.39 51.77
N ILE A 8 15.66 7.93 51.16
CA ILE A 8 15.01 9.17 51.60
C ILE A 8 14.21 8.92 52.88
N VAL A 9 13.47 7.81 52.98
CA VAL A 9 12.70 7.45 54.18
C VAL A 9 13.64 7.23 55.36
N ASP A 10 14.72 6.49 55.15
CA ASP A 10 15.71 6.22 56.20
C ASP A 10 16.37 7.53 56.67
N MET A 11 16.83 8.37 55.75
CA MET A 11 17.46 9.65 56.09
C MET A 11 16.49 10.66 56.69
N GLN A 12 15.21 10.60 56.36
CA GLN A 12 14.19 11.46 56.92
C GLN A 12 13.95 11.12 58.40
N SER A 13 13.89 9.83 58.73
CA SER A 13 13.83 9.37 60.13
C SER A 13 15.07 9.78 60.93
N LEU A 14 16.26 9.73 60.30
CA LEU A 14 17.52 10.12 60.92
C LEU A 14 17.63 11.63 61.12
N ALA A 15 17.19 12.43 60.15
CA ALA A 15 17.20 13.89 60.23
C ALA A 15 16.21 14.40 61.28
N GLU A 16 15.03 13.80 61.38
CA GLU A 16 13.99 14.14 62.37
C GLU A 16 14.40 13.76 63.81
N SER A 17 15.11 12.65 63.99
CA SER A 17 15.55 12.18 65.31
C SER A 17 16.83 12.84 65.83
N THR A 18 17.74 13.26 64.93
CA THR A 18 19.07 13.78 65.34
C THR A 18 19.24 15.28 65.18
N GLY A 19 18.42 15.95 64.35
CA GLY A 19 18.59 17.37 64.02
C GLY A 19 19.94 17.70 63.36
N ASN A 20 20.70 16.69 62.93
CA ASN A 20 22.04 16.85 62.40
C ASN A 20 21.98 17.50 61.01
N ARG A 21 22.67 18.63 60.86
CA ARG A 21 22.75 19.41 59.63
C ARG A 21 23.25 18.59 58.43
N GLY A 22 24.20 17.67 58.63
CA GLY A 22 24.71 16.78 57.58
C GLY A 22 23.65 15.80 57.08
N HIS A 23 22.80 15.28 57.96
CA HIS A 23 21.68 14.39 57.56
C HIS A 23 20.60 15.15 56.79
N ILE A 24 20.34 16.41 57.15
CA ILE A 24 19.39 17.29 56.44
C ILE A 24 19.92 17.63 55.04
N GLU A 25 21.21 17.93 54.91
CA GLU A 25 21.87 18.22 53.64
C GLU A 25 21.85 16.99 52.72
N GLU A 26 22.17 15.79 53.24
CA GLU A 26 22.11 14.54 52.47
C GLU A 26 20.67 14.15 52.09
N LEU A 27 19.69 14.34 52.99
CA LEU A 27 18.27 14.15 52.66
C LEU A 27 17.82 15.07 51.52
N THR A 28 18.25 16.33 51.54
CA THR A 28 17.94 17.33 50.51
C THR A 28 18.58 16.95 49.18
N ALA A 29 19.83 16.46 49.19
CA ALA A 29 20.51 15.97 48.00
C ALA A 29 19.79 14.75 47.38
N LYS A 30 19.38 13.76 48.20
CA LYS A 30 18.63 12.59 47.72
C LYS A 30 17.25 12.98 47.17
N LYS A 31 16.52 13.90 47.83
CA LYS A 31 15.23 14.43 47.33
C LYS A 31 15.40 15.16 46.00
N THR A 32 16.46 15.95 45.85
CA THR A 32 16.78 16.67 44.60
C THR A 32 17.13 15.69 43.48
N ALA A 33 17.94 14.66 43.77
CA ALA A 33 18.27 13.61 42.81
C ALA A 33 17.03 12.81 42.35
N LEU A 34 16.13 12.47 43.27
CA LEU A 34 14.87 11.81 42.94
C LEU A 34 13.97 12.71 42.07
N SER A 35 13.84 14.00 42.42
CA SER A 35 13.08 14.99 41.65
C SER A 35 13.62 15.15 40.22
N SER A 36 14.95 15.24 40.07
CA SER A 36 15.60 15.29 38.76
C SER A 36 15.30 14.03 37.93
N LEU A 37 15.41 12.84 38.53
CA LEU A 37 15.16 11.56 37.86
C LEU A 37 13.67 11.39 37.48
N LEU A 38 12.75 11.84 38.34
CA LEU A 38 11.33 11.91 38.04
C LEU A 38 11.04 12.91 36.91
N GLY A 39 11.70 14.07 36.90
CA GLY A 39 11.63 15.07 35.83
C GLY A 39 12.05 14.49 34.48
N VAL A 40 13.18 13.78 34.41
CA VAL A 40 13.64 13.08 33.20
C VAL A 40 12.65 12.00 32.77
N LYS A 41 12.14 11.19 33.71
CA LYS A 41 11.16 10.13 33.42
C LYS A 41 9.84 10.70 32.90
N ALA A 42 9.39 11.80 33.50
CA ALA A 42 8.20 12.53 33.08
C ALA A 42 8.36 13.16 31.69
N GLN A 43 9.50 13.79 31.41
CA GLN A 43 9.81 14.32 30.09
C GLN A 43 9.82 13.20 29.03
N GLY A 44 10.41 12.05 29.36
CA GLY A 44 10.34 10.86 28.52
C GLY A 44 8.91 10.36 28.30
N ALA A 45 8.10 10.33 29.36
CA ALA A 45 6.70 9.92 29.29
C ALA A 45 5.86 10.88 28.43
N LEU A 46 6.09 12.20 28.54
CA LEU A 46 5.45 13.24 27.73
C LEU A 46 5.78 13.10 26.24
N VAL A 47 7.05 12.87 25.92
CA VAL A 47 7.49 12.59 24.54
C VAL A 47 6.81 11.32 24.01
N ARG A 48 6.78 10.23 24.79
CA ARG A 48 6.17 8.96 24.39
C ARG A 48 4.64 8.99 24.38
N SER A 49 4.01 9.89 25.14
CA SER A 49 2.57 10.13 25.12
C SER A 49 2.13 11.07 23.99
N ARG A 50 3.07 11.69 23.25
CA ARG A 50 2.82 12.64 22.15
C ARG A 50 2.04 13.90 22.55
N PHE A 51 2.20 14.37 23.77
CA PHE A 51 1.54 15.62 24.22
C PHE A 51 2.48 16.81 24.00
N MET A 52 2.07 17.82 23.21
CA MET A 52 2.99 18.87 22.73
C MET A 52 3.07 20.14 23.59
N ASN A 53 2.19 20.34 24.57
CA ASN A 53 2.17 21.56 25.38
C ASN A 53 2.69 21.32 26.80
N ALA A 54 4.00 21.22 26.94
CA ALA A 54 4.67 21.15 28.24
C ALA A 54 4.86 22.54 28.91
N MET A 55 4.85 23.63 28.13
CA MET A 55 5.15 24.99 28.62
C MET A 55 4.05 25.63 29.49
N HIS A 56 2.86 25.03 29.60
CA HIS A 56 1.73 25.61 30.33
C HIS A 56 1.40 24.93 31.66
N MET A 57 2.24 24.02 32.18
CA MET A 57 1.81 23.16 33.29
C MET A 57 2.85 22.91 34.38
N ASP A 58 2.37 22.95 35.63
CA ASP A 58 3.18 22.99 36.85
C ASP A 58 3.70 21.63 37.35
N ALA A 59 3.23 20.47 36.86
CA ALA A 59 3.76 19.16 37.30
C ALA A 59 3.42 17.95 36.38
N PRO A 60 4.27 16.90 36.38
CA PRO A 60 3.98 15.63 35.71
C PRO A 60 2.98 14.76 36.50
N SER A 61 1.81 14.49 35.90
CA SER A 61 0.70 13.79 36.55
C SER A 61 0.57 12.30 36.17
N HIS A 62 -0.10 11.52 37.03
CA HIS A 62 -0.47 10.10 36.79
C HIS A 62 -1.18 9.88 35.44
N TYR A 63 -1.88 10.90 34.95
CA TYR A 63 -2.52 10.92 33.64
C TYR A 63 -1.54 10.60 32.49
N PHE A 64 -0.33 11.18 32.47
CA PHE A 64 0.63 10.95 31.38
C PHE A 64 1.21 9.56 31.37
N PHE A 65 1.58 9.04 32.55
CA PHE A 65 2.03 7.65 32.68
C PHE A 65 0.90 6.68 32.29
N SER A 66 -0.35 7.01 32.59
CA SER A 66 -1.50 6.21 32.15
C SER A 66 -1.73 6.29 30.63
N LEU A 67 -1.52 7.45 30.01
CA LEU A 67 -1.64 7.65 28.57
C LEU A 67 -0.50 6.98 27.79
N GLU A 68 0.73 7.07 28.30
CA GLU A 68 1.89 6.32 27.83
C GLU A 68 1.63 4.81 27.92
N ARG A 69 1.17 4.31 29.08
CA ARG A 69 0.79 2.89 29.24
C ARG A 69 -0.29 2.49 28.25
N ARG A 70 -1.35 3.29 28.08
CA ARG A 70 -2.45 3.01 27.14
C ARG A 70 -1.96 2.99 25.69
N ASN A 71 -1.10 3.93 25.30
CA ASN A 71 -0.50 3.98 23.96
C ASN A 71 0.50 2.84 23.73
N GLY A 72 1.21 2.40 24.76
CA GLY A 72 2.06 1.22 24.75
C GLY A 72 1.23 -0.06 24.57
N GLN A 73 0.22 -0.26 25.42
CA GLN A 73 -0.66 -1.44 25.41
C GLN A 73 -1.42 -1.60 24.09
N ARG A 74 -1.89 -0.51 23.48
CA ARG A 74 -2.54 -0.54 22.14
C ARG A 74 -1.64 -1.05 21.00
N LYS A 75 -0.32 -1.09 21.21
CA LYS A 75 0.66 -1.56 20.23
C LYS A 75 1.24 -2.93 20.58
N ILE A 76 0.81 -3.52 21.70
CA ILE A 76 1.24 -4.86 22.09
C ILE A 76 0.39 -5.87 21.32
N PHE A 77 1.08 -6.75 20.60
CA PHE A 77 0.50 -7.92 19.98
C PHE A 77 0.35 -8.99 21.06
N HIS A 78 -0.89 -9.24 21.47
CA HIS A 78 -1.20 -10.33 22.41
C HIS A 78 -1.35 -11.67 21.68
N SER A 79 -1.91 -11.63 20.48
CA SER A 79 -2.04 -12.78 19.59
C SER A 79 -2.22 -12.33 18.15
N LEU A 80 -1.96 -13.24 17.22
CA LEU A 80 -2.30 -13.09 15.80
C LEU A 80 -2.98 -14.36 15.31
N CYS A 81 -3.97 -14.22 14.44
CA CYS A 81 -4.58 -15.34 13.74
C CYS A 81 -3.86 -15.56 12.41
N THR A 82 -3.46 -16.81 12.16
CA THR A 82 -2.85 -17.22 10.89
C THR A 82 -3.90 -17.46 9.82
N GLU A 83 -3.50 -17.48 8.55
CA GLU A 83 -4.39 -17.76 7.41
C GLU A 83 -5.11 -19.12 7.54
N ASN A 84 -4.50 -20.08 8.23
CA ASN A 84 -5.07 -21.41 8.50
C ASN A 84 -6.03 -21.42 9.71
N GLY A 85 -6.41 -20.25 10.24
CA GLY A 85 -7.29 -20.12 11.41
C GLY A 85 -6.65 -20.46 12.76
N THR A 86 -5.32 -20.68 12.80
CA THR A 86 -4.60 -20.97 14.05
C THR A 86 -4.14 -19.68 14.71
N THR A 87 -4.39 -19.52 16.01
CA THR A 87 -3.96 -18.34 16.77
C THR A 87 -2.59 -18.56 17.40
N VAL A 88 -1.64 -17.65 17.13
CA VAL A 88 -0.32 -17.60 17.76
C VAL A 88 -0.31 -16.61 18.92
N TYR A 89 0.31 -16.98 20.03
CA TYR A 89 0.36 -16.18 21.27
C TYR A 89 1.80 -15.87 21.71
N GLU A 90 2.75 -16.71 21.35
CA GLU A 90 4.14 -16.55 21.76
C GLU A 90 4.82 -15.40 21.01
N HIS A 91 5.59 -14.59 21.74
CA HIS A 91 6.14 -13.33 21.22
C HIS A 91 7.06 -13.55 20.00
N ASP A 92 7.85 -14.62 20.01
CA ASP A 92 8.74 -14.96 18.92
C ASP A 92 8.02 -15.59 17.74
N GLU A 93 6.91 -16.30 17.98
CA GLU A 93 6.03 -16.82 16.92
C GLU A 93 5.27 -15.71 16.21
N ILE A 94 4.67 -14.79 16.96
CA ILE A 94 4.03 -13.58 16.44
C ILE A 94 5.03 -12.81 15.56
N ARG A 95 6.27 -12.64 16.02
CA ARG A 95 7.30 -11.91 15.26
C ARG A 95 7.71 -12.65 13.99
N ARG A 96 7.91 -13.97 14.05
CA ARG A 96 8.22 -14.80 12.87
C ARG A 96 7.08 -14.79 11.86
N TYR A 97 5.84 -14.93 12.32
CA TYR A 97 4.65 -14.89 11.48
C TYR A 97 4.49 -13.53 10.81
N ALA A 98 4.62 -12.43 11.56
CA ALA A 98 4.57 -11.08 11.01
C ALA A 98 5.68 -10.84 9.98
N ALA A 99 6.90 -11.28 10.26
CA ALA A 99 8.01 -11.18 9.31
C ALA A 99 7.76 -12.00 8.04
N ALA A 100 7.22 -13.21 8.15
CA ALA A 100 6.88 -14.05 7.00
C ALA A 100 5.78 -13.40 6.14
N PHE A 101 4.72 -12.89 6.78
CA PHE A 101 3.62 -12.19 6.12
C PHE A 101 4.13 -10.99 5.31
N TYR A 102 4.88 -10.07 5.95
CA TYR A 102 5.40 -8.89 5.24
C TYR A 102 6.50 -9.24 4.23
N LYS A 103 7.28 -10.29 4.45
CA LYS A 103 8.21 -10.81 3.45
C LYS A 103 7.46 -11.27 2.20
N GLY A 104 6.34 -11.98 2.34
CA GLY A 104 5.46 -12.34 1.23
C GLY A 104 4.83 -11.13 0.55
N LEU A 105 4.28 -10.21 1.35
CA LEU A 105 3.69 -8.96 0.83
C LEU A 105 4.67 -8.13 0.00
N TYR A 106 5.95 -8.10 0.37
CA TYR A 106 6.98 -7.32 -0.33
C TYR A 106 7.85 -8.14 -1.28
N ALA A 107 7.57 -9.43 -1.47
CA ALA A 107 8.21 -10.22 -2.51
C ALA A 107 7.64 -9.81 -3.87
N SER A 108 8.51 -9.71 -4.88
CA SER A 108 8.05 -9.44 -6.24
C SER A 108 7.39 -10.70 -6.80
N GLU A 109 6.28 -10.51 -7.50
CA GLU A 109 5.58 -11.60 -8.18
C GLU A 109 5.89 -11.63 -9.69
N VAL A 110 6.75 -10.72 -10.17
CA VAL A 110 7.15 -10.65 -11.58
C VAL A 110 8.25 -11.66 -11.86
N VAL A 111 7.89 -12.77 -12.54
CA VAL A 111 8.82 -13.88 -12.84
C VAL A 111 9.60 -13.67 -14.15
N SER A 112 9.14 -12.78 -15.05
CA SER A 112 9.90 -12.43 -16.28
C SER A 112 9.56 -11.03 -16.81
N HIS A 113 10.52 -10.41 -17.50
CA HIS A 113 10.40 -9.09 -18.12
C HIS A 113 9.46 -9.10 -19.35
N THR A 114 8.15 -9.19 -19.16
CA THR A 114 7.20 -9.12 -20.27
C THR A 114 6.61 -7.72 -20.43
N GLU A 115 6.32 -7.36 -21.69
CA GLU A 115 5.97 -6.04 -22.22
C GLU A 115 4.48 -5.65 -21.99
N SER A 116 3.79 -6.29 -21.05
CA SER A 116 2.32 -6.23 -20.89
C SER A 116 1.75 -4.86 -20.53
N ALA A 117 2.54 -3.96 -19.95
CA ALA A 117 2.09 -2.61 -19.57
C ALA A 117 2.12 -1.58 -20.73
N GLN A 118 2.70 -1.92 -21.89
CA GLN A 118 2.88 -0.98 -23.01
C GLN A 118 1.58 -0.28 -23.47
N PRO A 119 0.41 -0.95 -23.56
CA PRO A 119 -0.83 -0.29 -24.00
C PRO A 119 -1.27 0.85 -23.09
N PHE A 120 -0.94 0.79 -21.79
CA PHE A 120 -1.30 1.84 -20.83
C PHE A 120 -0.35 3.04 -20.87
N PHE A 121 0.78 2.91 -21.55
CA PHE A 121 1.80 3.96 -21.68
C PHE A 121 1.64 4.81 -22.94
N GLU A 122 0.77 4.40 -23.87
CA GLU A 122 0.48 5.16 -25.07
C GLU A 122 -0.21 6.49 -24.74
N GLY A 123 0.25 7.58 -25.37
CA GLY A 123 -0.38 8.90 -25.22
C GLY A 123 -0.09 9.62 -23.91
N LEU A 124 0.75 9.06 -23.03
CA LEU A 124 1.10 9.71 -21.77
C LEU A 124 1.83 11.06 -21.98
N PRO A 125 1.52 12.07 -21.15
CA PRO A 125 2.24 13.34 -21.18
C PRO A 125 3.73 13.14 -20.89
N GLN A 126 4.57 14.00 -21.49
CA GLN A 126 6.02 13.90 -21.38
C GLN A 126 6.57 15.04 -20.53
N VAL A 127 7.49 14.72 -19.61
CA VAL A 127 8.26 15.72 -18.85
C VAL A 127 9.11 16.55 -19.80
N GLN A 128 8.98 17.87 -19.72
CA GLN A 128 9.74 18.78 -20.57
C GLN A 128 11.07 19.19 -19.92
N ALA A 129 11.07 19.39 -18.60
CA ALA A 129 12.17 20.00 -17.86
C ALA A 129 13.13 19.01 -17.16
N ASN A 130 13.56 17.95 -17.84
CA ASN A 130 14.44 16.92 -17.25
C ASN A 130 15.78 17.45 -16.70
N LYS A 131 16.37 18.46 -17.34
CA LYS A 131 17.70 18.98 -16.97
C LYS A 131 17.80 19.42 -15.50
N VAL A 132 16.72 19.99 -14.96
CA VAL A 132 16.68 20.49 -13.57
C VAL A 132 16.66 19.34 -12.56
N LEU A 133 16.23 18.14 -12.98
CA LEU A 133 16.12 16.97 -12.10
C LEU A 133 17.48 16.31 -11.85
N GLU A 134 18.41 16.46 -12.80
CA GLU A 134 19.72 15.78 -12.82
C GLU A 134 20.88 16.65 -12.33
N GLU A 135 20.59 17.83 -11.78
CA GLU A 135 21.63 18.72 -11.24
C GLU A 135 22.49 18.00 -10.19
N VAL A 136 23.78 18.35 -10.10
CA VAL A 136 24.66 17.77 -9.08
C VAL A 136 24.12 18.12 -7.69
N LEU A 137 24.02 17.12 -6.82
CA LEU A 137 23.54 17.31 -5.44
C LEU A 137 24.40 18.38 -4.73
N SER A 138 23.75 19.41 -4.21
CA SER A 138 24.41 20.54 -3.55
C SER A 138 24.26 20.53 -2.01
N MET A 139 25.11 21.30 -1.34
CA MET A 139 25.03 21.50 0.11
C MET A 139 23.76 22.26 0.50
N GLU A 140 23.37 23.21 -0.34
CA GLU A 140 22.18 24.04 -0.17
C GLU A 140 20.91 23.19 -0.20
N GLU A 141 20.78 22.29 -1.19
CA GLU A 141 19.63 21.39 -1.29
C GLU A 141 19.52 20.48 -0.05
N LEU A 142 20.64 19.92 0.43
CA LEU A 142 20.63 19.09 1.63
C LEU A 142 20.27 19.89 2.88
N LYS A 143 20.77 21.12 3.00
CA LYS A 143 20.46 22.01 4.13
C LYS A 143 18.99 22.41 4.13
N GLU A 144 18.42 22.75 2.98
CA GLU A 144 16.99 23.04 2.83
C GLU A 144 16.13 21.80 3.15
N ALA A 145 16.53 20.63 2.63
CA ALA A 145 15.89 19.36 2.94
C ALA A 145 15.89 19.11 4.46
N LEU A 146 17.04 19.28 5.12
CA LEU A 146 17.17 19.12 6.56
C LEU A 146 16.28 20.08 7.34
N GLN A 147 16.27 21.36 6.97
CA GLN A 147 15.43 22.37 7.62
C GLN A 147 13.95 22.01 7.54
N SER A 148 13.51 21.45 6.41
CA SER A 148 12.12 21.02 6.19
C SER A 148 11.72 19.78 7.01
N LEU A 149 12.67 18.97 7.50
CA LEU A 149 12.37 17.80 8.32
C LEU A 149 11.85 18.23 9.70
N LYS A 150 10.76 17.60 10.14
CA LYS A 150 10.16 17.85 11.46
C LYS A 150 11.03 17.26 12.57
N VAL A 151 11.25 18.04 13.63
CA VAL A 151 11.92 17.62 14.87
C VAL A 151 11.04 16.69 15.71
N GLY A 152 11.67 15.92 16.60
CA GLY A 152 10.95 15.00 17.51
C GLY A 152 10.27 13.82 16.81
N LYS A 153 10.76 13.43 15.62
CA LYS A 153 10.31 12.25 14.87
C LYS A 153 11.21 11.05 15.16
N ALA A 154 10.64 9.86 15.03
CA ALA A 154 11.36 8.62 15.26
C ALA A 154 12.49 8.44 14.22
N PRO A 155 13.72 8.07 14.66
CA PRO A 155 14.83 7.77 13.77
C PRO A 155 14.67 6.42 13.08
N GLY A 156 15.59 6.10 12.18
CA GLY A 156 15.74 4.77 11.59
C GLY A 156 16.44 3.80 12.54
N ILE A 157 17.06 2.77 11.98
CA ILE A 157 17.76 1.72 12.74
C ILE A 157 19.00 2.24 13.48
N ASP A 158 19.61 3.31 12.97
CA ASP A 158 20.81 3.96 13.52
C ASP A 158 20.54 4.78 14.80
N GLY A 159 19.28 5.09 15.08
CA GLY A 159 18.91 5.92 16.21
C GLY A 159 19.19 7.43 16.03
N LEU A 160 19.57 7.89 14.83
CA LEU A 160 19.94 9.30 14.57
C LEU A 160 18.75 10.11 14.02
N PRO A 161 18.11 10.97 14.83
CA PRO A 161 16.95 11.77 14.40
C PRO A 161 17.36 13.02 13.61
N ALA A 162 16.39 13.68 12.97
CA ALA A 162 16.62 14.98 12.30
C ALA A 162 17.22 16.03 13.23
N ASP A 163 16.85 16.01 14.52
CA ASP A 163 17.40 16.87 15.56
C ASP A 163 18.93 16.78 15.66
N PHE A 164 19.49 15.56 15.58
CA PHE A 164 20.93 15.34 15.58
C PHE A 164 21.59 16.02 14.38
N PHE A 165 21.08 15.76 13.17
CA PHE A 165 21.64 16.35 11.96
C PHE A 165 21.53 17.88 11.96
N LYS A 166 20.45 18.46 12.50
CA LYS A 166 20.29 19.91 12.65
C LYS A 166 21.32 20.51 13.59
N SER A 167 21.58 19.86 14.73
CA SER A 167 22.55 20.35 15.72
C SER A 167 23.99 20.23 15.25
N PHE A 168 24.33 19.16 14.54
CA PHE A 168 25.71 18.85 14.15
C PHE A 168 26.02 19.15 12.67
N TRP A 169 25.10 19.78 11.93
CA TRP A 169 25.26 20.09 10.51
C TRP A 169 26.60 20.76 10.14
N PRO A 170 27.12 21.74 10.91
CA PRO A 170 28.41 22.38 10.59
C PRO A 170 29.60 21.43 10.65
N VAL A 171 29.46 20.27 11.29
CA VAL A 171 30.53 19.27 11.45
C VAL A 171 30.37 18.14 10.44
N ILE A 172 29.15 17.63 10.24
CA ILE A 172 28.91 16.40 9.46
C ILE A 172 28.37 16.63 8.04
N GLY A 173 27.99 17.87 7.71
CA GLY A 173 27.27 18.18 6.48
C GLY A 173 28.07 17.86 5.22
N GLU A 174 29.37 18.21 5.21
CA GLU A 174 30.28 17.97 4.07
C GLU A 174 30.50 16.47 3.85
N ASP A 175 30.84 15.73 4.91
CA ASP A 175 31.01 14.26 4.83
C ASP A 175 29.73 13.58 4.31
N LEU A 176 28.56 14.02 4.78
CA LEU A 176 27.29 13.45 4.33
C LEU A 176 27.02 13.73 2.84
N LEU A 177 27.36 14.94 2.36
CA LEU A 177 27.23 15.28 0.95
C LEU A 177 28.09 14.36 0.09
N ASP A 178 29.33 14.10 0.50
CA ASP A 178 30.25 13.24 -0.22
C ASP A 178 29.76 11.78 -0.24
N VAL A 179 29.26 11.27 0.89
CA VAL A 179 28.64 9.93 0.96
C VAL A 179 27.45 9.81 0.01
N LEU A 180 26.57 10.83 -0.05
CA LEU A 180 25.40 10.78 -0.92
C LEU A 180 25.77 10.94 -2.40
N LYS A 181 26.77 11.74 -2.74
CA LYS A 181 27.31 11.84 -4.10
C LYS A 181 27.91 10.51 -4.55
N ASP A 182 28.74 9.88 -3.72
CA ASP A 182 29.30 8.56 -4.00
C ASP A 182 28.19 7.50 -4.14
N SER A 183 27.16 7.55 -3.29
CA SER A 183 26.01 6.65 -3.38
C SER A 183 25.24 6.80 -4.70
N LEU A 184 25.07 8.03 -5.19
CA LEU A 184 24.44 8.30 -6.48
C LEU A 184 25.32 7.84 -7.65
N ALA A 185 26.64 8.02 -7.56
CA ALA A 185 27.59 7.61 -8.59
C ALA A 185 27.74 6.09 -8.71
N THR A 186 27.83 5.38 -7.57
CA THR A 186 27.93 3.91 -7.50
C THR A 186 26.57 3.22 -7.64
N GLY A 187 25.49 3.99 -7.48
CA GLY A 187 24.12 3.52 -7.54
C GLY A 187 23.71 2.71 -6.30
N CYS A 188 24.35 2.87 -5.14
CA CYS A 188 24.06 2.09 -3.94
C CYS A 188 24.25 2.93 -2.67
N LEU A 189 23.25 2.88 -1.78
CA LEU A 189 23.36 3.53 -0.47
C LEU A 189 24.15 2.69 0.55
N PRO A 190 24.66 3.32 1.62
CA PRO A 190 25.17 2.62 2.79
C PRO A 190 24.14 1.64 3.37
N LEU A 191 24.63 0.58 4.00
CA LEU A 191 23.77 -0.49 4.53
C LEU A 191 22.72 0.02 5.54
N SER A 192 23.05 1.03 6.34
CA SER A 192 22.12 1.68 7.28
C SER A 192 20.90 2.25 6.55
N CYS A 193 21.12 3.02 5.47
CA CYS A 193 20.08 3.63 4.64
C CYS A 193 19.21 2.61 3.89
N ARG A 194 19.77 1.43 3.60
CA ARG A 194 19.06 0.35 2.89
C ARG A 194 18.12 -0.43 3.80
N ARG A 195 18.26 -0.31 5.13
CA ARG A 195 17.43 -1.00 6.12
C ARG A 195 16.34 -0.10 6.72
N ALA A 196 15.10 -0.58 6.67
CA ALA A 196 13.97 0.06 7.34
C ALA A 196 13.47 -0.78 8.53
N VAL A 197 13.07 -0.10 9.61
CA VAL A 197 12.33 -0.75 10.70
C VAL A 197 10.84 -0.52 10.47
N VAL A 198 10.10 -1.57 10.15
CA VAL A 198 8.65 -1.51 9.94
C VAL A 198 7.95 -1.58 11.28
N THR A 199 7.32 -0.49 11.69
CA THR A 199 6.40 -0.47 12.84
C THR A 199 4.97 -0.60 12.35
N LEU A 200 4.15 -1.33 13.10
CA LEU A 200 2.75 -1.55 12.77
C LEU A 200 1.86 -0.59 13.56
N LEU A 201 0.95 0.08 12.86
CA LEU A 201 -0.09 0.93 13.47
C LEU A 201 -1.45 0.26 13.30
N PRO A 202 -2.28 0.18 14.35
CA PRO A 202 -3.58 -0.48 14.26
C PRO A 202 -4.52 0.31 13.33
N LYS A 203 -5.20 -0.40 12.41
CA LYS A 203 -6.37 0.13 11.69
C LYS A 203 -7.66 -0.27 12.42
N LYS A 204 -8.82 0.05 11.84
CA LYS A 204 -10.11 -0.51 12.25
C LYS A 204 -10.17 -1.99 11.88
N GLY A 205 -11.04 -2.76 12.55
CA GLY A 205 -11.23 -4.19 12.32
C GLY A 205 -10.56 -5.07 13.37
N ASP A 206 -10.53 -6.38 13.10
CA ASP A 206 -9.94 -7.39 13.98
C ASP A 206 -8.40 -7.29 13.96
N LEU A 207 -7.82 -6.84 15.07
CA LEU A 207 -6.38 -6.67 15.25
C LEU A 207 -5.62 -7.99 15.39
N GLN A 208 -6.29 -9.13 15.49
CA GLN A 208 -5.64 -10.44 15.34
C GLN A 208 -5.21 -10.71 13.90
N GLN A 209 -5.74 -9.98 12.92
CA GLN A 209 -5.40 -10.15 11.50
C GLN A 209 -4.39 -9.10 11.06
N LEU A 210 -3.24 -9.55 10.53
CA LEU A 210 -2.17 -8.65 10.06
C LEU A 210 -2.61 -7.69 8.95
N LYS A 211 -3.65 -8.04 8.18
CA LYS A 211 -4.20 -7.17 7.14
C LYS A 211 -4.74 -5.83 7.70
N ASN A 212 -5.21 -5.85 8.95
CA ASN A 212 -5.75 -4.69 9.68
C ASN A 212 -4.66 -3.87 10.39
N TRP A 213 -3.39 -4.09 10.04
CA TRP A 213 -2.26 -3.27 10.50
C TRP A 213 -1.66 -2.49 9.34
N ARG A 214 -1.36 -1.21 9.60
CA ARG A 214 -0.66 -0.35 8.65
C ARG A 214 0.85 -0.42 8.91
N PRO A 215 1.65 -0.90 7.94
CA PRO A 215 3.10 -0.84 8.05
C PRO A 215 3.60 0.59 7.85
N VAL A 216 4.48 1.07 8.73
CA VAL A 216 5.19 2.35 8.58
C VAL A 216 6.67 2.09 8.65
N SER A 217 7.40 2.49 7.61
CA SER A 217 8.85 2.33 7.53
C SER A 217 9.56 3.46 8.29
N LEU A 218 10.24 3.11 9.37
CA LEU A 218 11.17 4.01 10.05
C LEU A 218 12.50 3.98 9.30
N LEU A 219 12.72 5.02 8.50
CA LEU A 219 13.90 5.21 7.65
C LEU A 219 14.92 6.10 8.35
N CYS A 220 16.21 5.85 8.10
CA CYS A 220 17.30 6.69 8.59
C CYS A 220 17.21 8.12 8.02
N THR A 221 17.76 9.08 8.75
CA THR A 221 17.61 10.51 8.41
C THR A 221 18.44 10.90 7.18
N ASP A 222 19.62 10.31 7.02
CA ASP A 222 20.45 10.39 5.81
C ASP A 222 19.69 9.98 4.53
N TYR A 223 19.00 8.83 4.55
CA TYR A 223 18.08 8.41 3.49
C TYR A 223 16.99 9.47 3.27
N LYS A 224 16.38 9.96 4.37
CA LYS A 224 15.29 10.94 4.29
C LYS A 224 15.74 12.24 3.62
N LEU A 225 16.97 12.70 3.86
CA LEU A 225 17.52 13.89 3.22
C LEU A 225 17.60 13.72 1.71
N LEU A 226 18.23 12.65 1.22
CA LEU A 226 18.28 12.39 -0.22
C LEU A 226 16.87 12.24 -0.82
N SER A 227 16.00 11.46 -0.18
CA SER A 227 14.63 11.29 -0.66
C SER A 227 13.82 12.59 -0.66
N LYS A 228 14.17 13.55 0.22
CA LYS A 228 13.52 14.85 0.29
C LYS A 228 14.03 15.77 -0.81
N VAL A 229 15.33 15.77 -1.10
CA VAL A 229 15.89 16.49 -2.26
C VAL A 229 15.24 16.00 -3.56
N LEU A 230 15.21 14.68 -3.79
CA LEU A 230 14.59 14.12 -4.99
C LEU A 230 13.09 14.43 -5.08
N ALA A 231 12.36 14.42 -3.95
CA ALA A 231 10.95 14.80 -3.92
C ALA A 231 10.75 16.29 -4.25
N THR A 232 11.63 17.17 -3.76
CA THR A 232 11.59 18.59 -4.10
C THR A 232 11.85 18.81 -5.59
N ARG A 233 12.81 18.09 -6.19
CA ARG A 233 13.07 18.14 -7.64
C ARG A 233 11.89 17.63 -8.46
N LEU A 234 11.38 16.44 -8.12
CA LEU A 234 10.21 15.85 -8.80
C LEU A 234 8.98 16.76 -8.73
N GLY A 235 8.75 17.39 -7.57
CA GLY A 235 7.63 18.31 -7.37
C GLY A 235 7.60 19.50 -8.33
N ARG A 236 8.74 19.88 -8.94
CA ARG A 236 8.79 20.98 -9.92
C ARG A 236 8.13 20.63 -11.25
N VAL A 237 8.13 19.35 -11.62
CA VAL A 237 7.64 18.87 -12.92
C VAL A 237 6.42 17.95 -12.81
N LEU A 238 6.06 17.53 -11.59
CA LEU A 238 5.01 16.53 -11.38
C LEU A 238 3.66 16.94 -11.98
N ALA A 239 3.33 18.23 -11.96
CA ALA A 239 2.09 18.75 -12.53
C ALA A 239 2.06 18.76 -14.07
N GLU A 240 3.21 18.58 -14.75
CA GLU A 240 3.28 18.43 -16.22
C GLU A 240 2.70 17.09 -16.67
N VAL A 241 2.81 16.06 -15.83
CA VAL A 241 2.47 14.67 -16.19
C VAL A 241 1.29 14.10 -15.42
N ILE A 242 0.97 14.65 -14.24
CA ILE A 242 -0.22 14.27 -13.48
C ILE A 242 -1.36 15.23 -13.82
N HIS A 243 -2.45 14.69 -14.35
CA HIS A 243 -3.63 15.48 -14.70
C HIS A 243 -4.34 16.06 -13.47
N VAL A 244 -5.15 17.11 -13.65
CA VAL A 244 -5.72 17.95 -12.57
C VAL A 244 -6.70 17.23 -11.64
N ASP A 245 -7.32 16.14 -12.10
CA ASP A 245 -8.26 15.32 -11.33
C ASP A 245 -7.59 14.47 -10.24
N GLN A 246 -6.28 14.24 -10.33
CA GLN A 246 -5.46 13.59 -9.32
C GLN A 246 -4.77 14.66 -8.47
N SER A 247 -5.15 14.79 -7.19
CA SER A 247 -4.56 15.81 -6.30
C SER A 247 -3.54 15.27 -5.31
N TYR A 248 -3.41 13.95 -5.18
CA TYR A 248 -2.53 13.35 -4.18
C TYR A 248 -1.05 13.63 -4.43
N CYS A 249 -0.39 14.20 -3.42
CA CYS A 249 1.04 14.53 -3.43
C CYS A 249 1.52 15.40 -4.60
N VAL A 250 0.62 16.11 -5.29
CA VAL A 250 0.98 17.10 -6.31
C VAL A 250 1.06 18.49 -5.69
N PRO A 251 2.21 19.19 -5.77
CA PRO A 251 2.34 20.54 -5.20
C PRO A 251 1.27 21.50 -5.72
N GLY A 252 0.66 22.25 -4.81
CA GLY A 252 -0.38 23.23 -5.13
C GLY A 252 -1.80 22.67 -5.22
N ARG A 253 -2.01 21.36 -5.08
CA ARG A 253 -3.35 20.73 -5.09
C ARG A 253 -3.76 20.34 -3.67
N LEU A 254 -5.04 20.50 -3.33
CA LEU A 254 -5.57 20.20 -2.00
C LEU A 254 -6.61 19.09 -2.06
N ILE A 255 -6.67 18.27 -1.01
CA ILE A 255 -7.73 17.24 -0.87
C ILE A 255 -9.13 17.87 -0.83
N THR A 256 -9.23 19.10 -0.34
CA THR A 256 -10.49 19.86 -0.28
C THR A 256 -11.07 20.10 -1.67
N ASP A 257 -10.22 20.20 -2.70
CA ASP A 257 -10.65 20.44 -4.07
C ASP A 257 -11.49 19.26 -4.58
N ASN A 258 -11.04 18.01 -4.31
CA ASN A 258 -11.79 16.81 -4.66
C ASN A 258 -13.11 16.71 -3.91
N VAL A 259 -13.10 16.99 -2.60
CA VAL A 259 -14.30 16.91 -1.76
C VAL A 259 -15.34 17.95 -2.21
N MET A 260 -14.91 19.18 -2.48
CA MET A 260 -15.78 20.23 -3.01
C MET A 260 -16.32 19.86 -4.39
N LEU A 261 -15.46 19.38 -5.29
CA LEU A 261 -15.86 18.91 -6.62
C LEU A 261 -16.98 17.87 -6.56
N ILE A 262 -16.83 16.83 -5.74
CA ILE A 262 -17.82 15.75 -5.63
C ILE A 262 -19.12 16.28 -5.03
N ARG A 263 -19.03 17.09 -3.97
CA ARG A 263 -20.20 17.68 -3.30
C ARG A 263 -20.99 18.56 -4.27
N ASP A 264 -20.31 19.51 -4.92
CA ASP A 264 -20.94 20.49 -5.81
C ASP A 264 -21.50 19.78 -7.05
N PHE A 265 -20.80 18.76 -7.57
CA PHE A 265 -21.32 17.92 -8.65
C PHE A 265 -22.65 17.25 -8.26
N LEU A 266 -22.74 16.64 -7.07
CA LEU A 266 -23.98 16.00 -6.62
C LEU A 266 -25.11 17.01 -6.41
N GLU A 267 -24.81 18.18 -5.84
CA GLU A 267 -25.78 19.26 -5.59
C GLU A 267 -26.34 19.84 -6.90
N VAL A 268 -25.46 20.12 -7.88
CA VAL A 268 -25.85 20.63 -9.19
C VAL A 268 -26.58 19.57 -10.01
N SER A 269 -26.08 18.33 -10.04
CA SER A 269 -26.71 17.24 -10.79
C SER A 269 -28.13 16.95 -10.26
N GLY A 270 -28.32 16.97 -8.94
CA GLY A 270 -29.65 16.85 -8.34
C GLY A 270 -30.57 18.03 -8.66
N SER A 271 -30.04 19.25 -8.70
CA SER A 271 -30.82 20.46 -9.02
C SER A 271 -31.22 20.56 -10.49
N LEU A 272 -30.42 19.99 -11.39
CA LEU A 272 -30.64 19.97 -12.83
C LEU A 272 -31.25 18.65 -13.33
N GLU A 273 -31.61 17.74 -12.42
CA GLU A 273 -32.18 16.41 -12.73
C GLU A 273 -31.32 15.61 -13.73
N ILE A 274 -30.00 15.69 -13.61
CA ILE A 274 -29.06 14.94 -14.45
C ILE A 274 -29.03 13.49 -13.96
N GLU A 275 -29.38 12.56 -14.83
CA GLU A 275 -29.18 11.13 -14.58
C GLU A 275 -27.68 10.80 -14.64
N THR A 276 -27.09 10.53 -13.47
CA THR A 276 -25.67 10.23 -13.33
C THR A 276 -25.42 9.37 -12.09
N GLY A 277 -24.25 8.72 -12.03
CA GLY A 277 -23.78 7.98 -10.88
C GLY A 277 -22.33 8.29 -10.53
N LEU A 278 -21.96 7.90 -9.31
CA LEU A 278 -20.57 7.88 -8.84
C LEU A 278 -20.19 6.45 -8.48
N ILE A 279 -19.05 6.00 -9.00
CA ILE A 279 -18.44 4.72 -8.62
C ILE A 279 -17.13 5.01 -7.88
N SER A 280 -16.99 4.47 -6.68
CA SER A 280 -15.74 4.51 -5.92
C SER A 280 -14.98 3.20 -6.11
N ILE A 281 -13.72 3.29 -6.54
CA ILE A 281 -12.80 2.16 -6.60
C ILE A 281 -11.95 2.16 -5.34
N ASP A 282 -11.91 1.02 -4.65
CA ASP A 282 -11.02 0.77 -3.52
C ASP A 282 -9.90 -0.19 -3.93
N GLN A 283 -8.67 0.09 -3.53
CA GLN A 283 -7.49 -0.71 -3.86
C GLN A 283 -6.86 -1.27 -2.60
N GLU A 284 -6.85 -2.60 -2.48
CA GLU A 284 -6.26 -3.24 -1.31
C GLU A 284 -4.73 -3.01 -1.26
N LYS A 285 -4.28 -2.30 -0.21
CA LYS A 285 -2.84 -2.11 0.10
C LYS A 285 -2.04 -1.53 -1.08
N ALA A 286 -2.63 -0.61 -1.83
CA ALA A 286 -2.09 -0.13 -3.12
C ALA A 286 -0.60 0.26 -3.07
N PHE A 287 -0.17 0.96 -2.03
CA PHE A 287 1.25 1.35 -1.84
C PHE A 287 2.20 0.15 -1.72
N ASP A 288 1.78 -0.93 -1.09
CA ASP A 288 2.60 -2.11 -0.84
C ASP A 288 2.72 -3.01 -2.11
N TRP A 289 1.78 -2.88 -3.05
CA TRP A 289 1.70 -3.69 -4.27
C TRP A 289 2.43 -3.13 -5.50
N VAL A 290 2.93 -1.89 -5.45
CA VAL A 290 3.62 -1.27 -6.60
C VAL A 290 4.91 -2.02 -6.95
N GLU A 291 4.91 -2.79 -8.03
CA GLU A 291 6.12 -3.46 -8.53
C GLU A 291 7.18 -2.43 -8.95
N HIS A 292 8.43 -2.61 -8.51
CA HIS A 292 9.50 -1.64 -8.80
C HIS A 292 9.79 -1.57 -10.29
N GLN A 293 9.78 -2.71 -10.99
CA GLN A 293 10.00 -2.75 -12.44
C GLN A 293 8.90 -2.02 -13.22
N TYR A 294 7.64 -2.16 -12.78
CA TYR A 294 6.54 -1.39 -13.33
C TYR A 294 6.77 0.10 -13.11
N LEU A 295 7.12 0.52 -11.89
CA LEU A 295 7.40 1.92 -11.57
C LEU A 295 8.51 2.51 -12.46
N TRP A 296 9.61 1.78 -12.71
CA TRP A 296 10.69 2.27 -13.58
C TRP A 296 10.22 2.48 -15.02
N ARG A 297 9.44 1.55 -15.57
CA ARG A 297 8.86 1.69 -16.92
C ARG A 297 7.86 2.84 -16.99
N THR A 298 7.05 3.02 -15.95
CA THR A 298 6.11 4.15 -15.87
C THR A 298 6.86 5.49 -15.87
N LEU A 299 7.95 5.63 -15.11
CA LEU A 299 8.78 6.83 -15.15
C LEU A 299 9.40 7.04 -16.55
N GLN A 300 9.88 5.98 -17.21
CA GLN A 300 10.37 6.08 -18.59
C GLN A 300 9.28 6.52 -19.56
N ALA A 301 8.06 6.01 -19.42
CA ALA A 301 6.92 6.33 -20.26
C ALA A 301 6.46 7.79 -20.11
N PHE A 302 6.61 8.38 -18.92
CA PHE A 302 6.42 9.83 -18.71
C PHE A 302 7.59 10.69 -19.21
N GLY A 303 8.64 10.08 -19.79
CA GLY A 303 9.77 10.81 -20.34
C GLY A 303 10.77 11.29 -19.30
N PHE A 304 10.76 10.75 -18.08
CA PHE A 304 11.83 11.03 -17.12
C PHE A 304 13.17 10.49 -17.62
N SER A 305 14.22 11.27 -17.46
CA SER A 305 15.54 10.90 -17.96
C SER A 305 16.12 9.67 -17.24
N PRO A 306 16.96 8.87 -17.93
CA PRO A 306 17.64 7.73 -17.31
C PRO A 306 18.46 8.12 -16.08
N GLY A 307 19.07 9.31 -16.08
CA GLY A 307 19.84 9.83 -14.96
C GLY A 307 18.98 10.02 -13.70
N PHE A 308 17.84 10.72 -13.84
CA PHE A 308 16.96 10.94 -12.69
C PHE A 308 16.31 9.63 -12.19
N ILE A 309 15.93 8.74 -13.10
CA ILE A 309 15.42 7.40 -12.74
C ILE A 309 16.48 6.63 -11.95
N ALA A 310 17.74 6.65 -12.38
CA ALA A 310 18.84 6.00 -11.66
C ALA A 310 19.01 6.55 -10.23
N MET A 311 18.90 7.87 -10.04
CA MET A 311 18.93 8.50 -8.70
C MET A 311 17.81 7.96 -7.79
N ILE A 312 16.61 7.75 -8.32
CA ILE A 312 15.49 7.17 -7.56
C ILE A 312 15.76 5.68 -7.28
N GLN A 313 16.27 4.93 -8.25
CA GLN A 313 16.59 3.51 -8.09
C GLN A 313 17.61 3.25 -6.98
N VAL A 314 18.54 4.18 -6.73
CA VAL A 314 19.47 4.12 -5.58
C VAL A 314 18.74 3.95 -4.25
N LEU A 315 17.56 4.56 -4.08
CA LEU A 315 16.74 4.43 -2.86
C LEU A 315 16.09 3.05 -2.68
N TYR A 316 15.96 2.28 -3.77
CA TYR A 316 15.27 0.98 -3.81
C TYR A 316 16.21 -0.20 -4.09
N ARG A 317 17.50 0.04 -4.35
CA ARG A 317 18.46 -1.02 -4.64
C ARG A 317 18.86 -1.79 -3.39
N ASP A 318 18.73 -3.11 -3.46
CA ASP A 318 19.14 -4.07 -2.42
C ASP A 318 18.68 -3.68 -1.01
N ILE A 319 17.40 -3.30 -0.90
CA ILE A 319 16.79 -2.84 0.32
C ILE A 319 16.23 -3.97 1.18
N GLU A 320 16.28 -3.75 2.50
CA GLU A 320 15.81 -4.70 3.51
C GLU A 320 14.85 -4.02 4.49
N SER A 321 13.92 -4.81 5.03
CA SER A 321 13.06 -4.41 6.14
C SER A 321 13.14 -5.40 7.30
N MET A 322 12.92 -4.90 8.51
CA MET A 322 12.73 -5.70 9.71
C MET A 322 11.44 -5.26 10.38
N VAL A 323 10.58 -6.19 10.78
CA VAL A 323 9.34 -5.87 11.48
C VAL A 323 9.63 -5.72 12.97
N LYS A 324 9.13 -4.65 13.56
CA LYS A 324 9.20 -4.38 15.00
C LYS A 324 7.90 -4.83 15.68
N ILE A 325 7.98 -5.89 16.48
CA ILE A 325 6.87 -6.44 17.27
C ILE A 325 7.28 -6.46 18.74
N ASN A 326 6.42 -5.91 19.61
CA ASN A 326 6.60 -5.94 21.08
C ASN A 326 8.00 -5.53 21.57
N GLY A 327 8.64 -4.58 20.87
CA GLY A 327 9.98 -4.09 21.19
C GLY A 327 11.14 -4.88 20.56
N GLY A 328 10.90 -6.09 20.07
CA GLY A 328 11.87 -6.89 19.34
C GLY A 328 11.85 -6.65 17.83
N LEU A 329 12.99 -6.84 17.17
CA LEU A 329 13.13 -6.81 15.71
C LEU A 329 13.15 -8.25 15.16
N SER A 330 12.60 -8.43 13.97
CA SER A 330 12.75 -9.66 13.19
C SER A 330 14.12 -9.73 12.52
N ALA A 331 14.46 -10.88 11.95
CA ALA A 331 15.51 -10.95 10.93
C ALA A 331 15.15 -10.04 9.73
N PRO A 332 16.15 -9.48 9.03
CA PRO A 332 15.93 -8.69 7.83
C PRO A 332 15.40 -9.58 6.69
N PHE A 333 14.52 -9.02 5.87
CA PHE A 333 14.06 -9.61 4.61
C PHE A 333 14.12 -8.58 3.49
N LYS A 334 14.29 -9.06 2.25
CA LYS A 334 14.35 -8.21 1.06
C LYS A 334 12.98 -7.61 0.74
N VAL A 335 12.98 -6.37 0.27
CA VAL A 335 11.80 -5.68 -0.24
C VAL A 335 11.98 -5.50 -1.74
N GLN A 336 11.13 -6.13 -2.54
CA GLN A 336 11.23 -6.20 -3.99
C GLN A 336 10.07 -5.49 -4.71
N ARG A 337 9.01 -5.16 -3.96
CA ARG A 337 7.90 -4.30 -4.40
C ARG A 337 7.42 -3.38 -3.29
N GLY A 338 6.53 -2.47 -3.66
CA GLY A 338 5.92 -1.47 -2.80
C GLY A 338 6.78 -0.20 -2.69
N VAL A 339 6.10 0.93 -2.49
CA VAL A 339 6.73 2.21 -2.17
C VAL A 339 6.80 2.41 -0.65
N ARG A 340 7.93 2.93 -0.15
CA ARG A 340 8.22 3.01 1.29
C ARG A 340 7.32 4.03 2.02
N GLN A 341 6.32 3.56 2.78
CA GLN A 341 5.48 4.43 3.61
C GLN A 341 6.31 5.17 4.67
N GLY A 342 6.31 6.51 4.61
CA GLY A 342 7.12 7.38 5.49
C GLY A 342 8.28 8.09 4.78
N CYS A 343 8.52 7.77 3.50
CA CYS A 343 9.42 8.49 2.61
C CYS A 343 8.71 9.70 1.97
N SER A 344 9.40 10.84 1.82
CA SER A 344 8.83 12.03 1.19
C SER A 344 8.56 11.88 -0.31
N LEU A 345 9.30 10.99 -0.98
CA LEU A 345 9.17 10.74 -2.41
C LEU A 345 8.05 9.73 -2.73
N SER A 346 7.74 8.81 -1.82
CA SER A 346 6.88 7.67 -2.10
C SER A 346 5.45 8.03 -2.49
N GLY A 347 4.88 9.11 -1.95
CA GLY A 347 3.54 9.57 -2.36
C GLY A 347 3.51 10.03 -3.82
N MET A 348 4.53 10.78 -4.27
CA MET A 348 4.64 11.23 -5.66
C MET A 348 4.89 10.06 -6.63
N LEU A 349 5.70 9.09 -6.23
CA LEU A 349 5.91 7.86 -7.01
C LEU A 349 4.64 7.04 -7.15
N TYR A 350 3.81 6.99 -6.10
CA TYR A 350 2.52 6.34 -6.17
C TYR A 350 1.57 7.07 -7.14
N SER A 351 1.48 8.41 -7.06
CA SER A 351 0.69 9.19 -8.01
C SER A 351 1.10 8.93 -9.46
N LEU A 352 2.40 8.83 -9.73
CA LEU A 352 2.90 8.44 -11.05
C LEU A 352 2.55 7.00 -11.42
N ALA A 353 2.60 6.06 -10.47
CA ALA A 353 2.30 4.65 -10.73
C ALA A 353 0.83 4.41 -11.12
N ILE A 354 -0.12 5.12 -10.52
CA ILE A 354 -1.56 4.95 -10.83
C ILE A 354 -2.00 5.77 -12.05
N GLU A 355 -1.28 6.84 -12.41
CA GLU A 355 -1.68 7.76 -13.48
C GLU A 355 -1.94 7.10 -14.85
N PRO A 356 -1.21 6.06 -15.29
CA PRO A 356 -1.53 5.34 -16.54
C PRO A 356 -2.94 4.73 -16.57
N LEU A 357 -3.44 4.21 -15.44
CA LEU A 357 -4.82 3.73 -15.32
C LEU A 357 -5.80 4.90 -15.48
N LEU A 358 -5.56 5.98 -14.74
CA LEU A 358 -6.43 7.15 -14.75
C LEU A 358 -6.49 7.82 -16.12
N HIS A 359 -5.34 7.90 -16.80
CA HIS A 359 -5.23 8.37 -18.17
C HIS A 359 -6.12 7.54 -19.12
N ASN A 360 -6.02 6.21 -19.05
CA ASN A 360 -6.83 5.33 -19.89
C ASN A 360 -8.32 5.43 -19.59
N LEU A 361 -8.72 5.49 -18.31
CA LEU A 361 -10.10 5.75 -17.91
C LEU A 361 -10.62 7.06 -18.49
N ARG A 362 -9.86 8.16 -18.35
CA ARG A 362 -10.24 9.46 -18.94
C ARG A 362 -10.42 9.42 -20.46
N HIS A 363 -9.58 8.67 -21.17
CA HIS A 363 -9.67 8.62 -22.63
C HIS A 363 -10.84 7.77 -23.13
N LYS A 364 -11.18 6.70 -22.41
CA LYS A 364 -12.23 5.76 -22.83
C LYS A 364 -13.63 6.11 -22.30
N LEU A 365 -13.74 6.70 -21.13
CA LEU A 365 -15.03 7.11 -20.55
C LEU A 365 -15.64 8.26 -21.34
N ALA A 366 -16.96 8.21 -21.55
CA ALA A 366 -17.72 9.34 -22.06
C ALA A 366 -17.75 10.45 -20.99
N GLY A 367 -18.10 10.09 -19.76
CA GLY A 367 -18.22 11.00 -18.63
C GLY A 367 -19.49 11.85 -18.69
N VAL A 368 -19.64 12.70 -17.69
CA VAL A 368 -20.88 13.45 -17.42
C VAL A 368 -20.72 14.89 -17.86
N CYS A 369 -21.70 15.39 -18.62
CA CYS A 369 -21.79 16.80 -19.00
C CYS A 369 -22.75 17.52 -18.06
N VAL A 370 -22.28 18.59 -17.41
CA VAL A 370 -23.11 19.45 -16.57
C VAL A 370 -23.38 20.76 -17.31
N PRO A 371 -24.65 21.13 -17.56
CA PRO A 371 -24.99 22.38 -18.23
C PRO A 371 -24.39 23.60 -17.52
N GLY A 372 -23.73 24.48 -18.30
CA GLY A 372 -23.07 25.67 -17.77
C GLY A 372 -21.63 25.45 -17.30
N CYS A 373 -21.16 24.19 -17.22
CA CYS A 373 -19.75 23.88 -16.98
C CYS A 373 -19.02 23.59 -18.30
N SER A 374 -17.79 24.09 -18.42
CA SER A 374 -16.89 23.74 -19.51
C SER A 374 -16.17 22.42 -19.20
N GLY A 375 -16.48 21.34 -19.93
CA GLY A 375 -15.79 20.06 -19.83
C GLY A 375 -16.66 18.89 -19.42
N LEU A 376 -16.07 17.69 -19.47
CA LEU A 376 -16.70 16.43 -19.06
C LEU A 376 -16.10 15.99 -17.72
N PHE A 377 -16.96 15.68 -16.76
CA PHE A 377 -16.55 15.08 -15.49
C PHE A 377 -16.38 13.58 -15.73
N LYS A 378 -15.15 13.07 -15.56
CA LYS A 378 -14.83 11.66 -15.82
C LYS A 378 -14.38 10.93 -14.57
N LEU A 379 -13.41 11.50 -13.85
CA LEU A 379 -12.94 10.96 -12.58
C LEU A 379 -12.38 12.04 -11.65
N SER A 380 -12.21 11.69 -10.39
CA SER A 380 -11.49 12.43 -9.36
C SER A 380 -10.70 11.42 -8.52
N ALA A 381 -9.41 11.66 -8.29
CA ALA A 381 -8.53 10.73 -7.60
C ALA A 381 -7.75 11.40 -6.46
N TYR A 382 -7.64 10.68 -5.35
CA TYR A 382 -6.76 11.01 -4.24
C TYR A 382 -6.10 9.73 -3.71
N ALA A 383 -4.86 9.48 -4.14
CA ALA A 383 -4.13 8.28 -3.80
C ALA A 383 -4.86 7.03 -4.33
N ASP A 384 -5.17 6.07 -3.46
CA ASP A 384 -5.91 4.85 -3.74
C ASP A 384 -7.41 5.09 -3.94
N ASP A 385 -7.96 6.20 -3.43
CA ASP A 385 -9.37 6.56 -3.59
C ASP A 385 -9.60 7.16 -4.99
N VAL A 386 -10.24 6.40 -5.88
CA VAL A 386 -10.61 6.85 -7.24
C VAL A 386 -12.12 6.86 -7.38
N ILE A 387 -12.68 8.01 -7.72
CA ILE A 387 -14.11 8.21 -7.96
C ILE A 387 -14.33 8.47 -9.44
N ILE A 388 -15.24 7.72 -10.05
CA ILE A 388 -15.58 7.79 -11.47
C ILE A 388 -17.01 8.32 -11.61
N PHE A 389 -17.16 9.33 -12.45
CA PHE A 389 -18.44 9.92 -12.81
C PHE A 389 -18.99 9.17 -14.02
N VAL A 390 -20.12 8.49 -13.84
CA VAL A 390 -20.72 7.65 -14.89
C VAL A 390 -21.99 8.30 -15.42
N ASN A 391 -22.13 8.33 -16.75
CA ASN A 391 -23.32 8.82 -17.43
C ASN A 391 -24.35 7.69 -17.63
N ASP A 392 -23.89 6.50 -18.01
CA ASP A 392 -24.75 5.37 -18.32
C ASP A 392 -24.02 4.02 -18.10
N GLN A 393 -24.71 2.91 -18.42
CA GLN A 393 -24.14 1.56 -18.29
C GLN A 393 -22.90 1.34 -19.18
N LYS A 394 -22.74 2.08 -20.28
CA LYS A 394 -21.56 1.96 -21.15
C LYS A 394 -20.31 2.48 -20.44
N ASP A 395 -20.43 3.56 -19.66
CA ASP A 395 -19.32 4.04 -18.83
C ASP A 395 -18.93 3.02 -17.76
N VAL A 396 -19.92 2.36 -17.14
CA VAL A 396 -19.67 1.26 -16.18
C VAL A 396 -18.91 0.11 -16.84
N ASN A 397 -19.39 -0.38 -17.99
CA ASN A 397 -18.74 -1.47 -18.70
C ASN A 397 -17.32 -1.09 -19.17
N THR A 398 -17.12 0.16 -19.60
CA THR A 398 -15.81 0.67 -20.03
C THR A 398 -14.84 0.75 -18.84
N MET A 399 -15.32 1.20 -17.68
CA MET A 399 -14.55 1.23 -16.44
C MET A 399 -14.13 -0.19 -16.03
N GLU A 400 -15.06 -1.15 -16.05
CA GLU A 400 -14.77 -2.56 -15.76
C GLU A 400 -13.73 -3.11 -16.73
N GLU A 401 -13.88 -2.89 -18.03
CA GLU A 401 -12.90 -3.33 -19.04
C GLU A 401 -11.49 -2.76 -18.77
N VAL A 402 -11.40 -1.46 -18.51
CA VAL A 402 -10.10 -0.80 -18.28
C VAL A 402 -9.45 -1.29 -16.99
N THR A 403 -10.21 -1.40 -15.91
CA THR A 403 -9.69 -1.86 -14.61
C THR A 403 -9.30 -3.34 -14.65
N GLN A 404 -10.10 -4.19 -15.30
CA GLN A 404 -9.79 -5.61 -15.53
C GLN A 404 -8.57 -5.81 -16.43
N ASN A 405 -8.27 -4.89 -17.34
CA ASN A 405 -7.07 -4.96 -18.18
C ASN A 405 -5.83 -4.36 -17.51
N PHE A 406 -6.00 -3.45 -16.55
CA PHE A 406 -4.90 -2.82 -15.82
C PHE A 406 -4.33 -3.73 -14.70
N GLY A 407 -5.09 -4.74 -14.28
CA GLY A 407 -4.66 -5.72 -13.28
C GLY A 407 -5.26 -7.13 -13.51
N ARG A 408 -5.06 -8.02 -12.54
CA ARG A 408 -5.75 -9.33 -12.46
C ARG A 408 -7.26 -9.15 -12.61
N PHE A 409 -7.95 -9.96 -13.40
CA PHE A 409 -9.42 -9.86 -13.52
C PHE A 409 -10.16 -11.03 -12.87
N TYR A 410 -11.25 -10.70 -12.19
CA TYR A 410 -12.14 -11.64 -11.50
C TYR A 410 -13.59 -11.41 -11.91
N PHE A 411 -14.34 -12.48 -12.17
CA PHE A 411 -15.78 -12.41 -12.38
C PHE A 411 -16.48 -13.64 -11.81
N GLU A 412 -17.71 -13.46 -11.36
CA GLU A 412 -18.54 -14.53 -10.82
C GLU A 412 -19.65 -14.92 -11.77
N VAL A 413 -19.93 -16.22 -11.88
CA VAL A 413 -20.99 -16.75 -12.73
C VAL A 413 -21.92 -17.59 -11.88
N GLN A 414 -23.19 -17.22 -11.84
CA GLN A 414 -24.24 -18.04 -11.25
C GLN A 414 -24.51 -19.23 -12.17
N VAL A 415 -24.32 -20.43 -11.62
CA VAL A 415 -24.50 -21.73 -12.30
C VAL A 415 -25.63 -22.55 -11.69
N LYS A 416 -26.31 -22.01 -10.67
CA LYS A 416 -27.43 -22.63 -9.97
C LYS A 416 -28.48 -23.18 -10.94
N ASP A 417 -28.98 -24.37 -10.64
CA ASP A 417 -30.03 -25.09 -11.38
C ASP A 417 -29.66 -25.48 -12.83
N LYS A 418 -28.39 -25.34 -13.24
CA LYS A 418 -27.92 -25.83 -14.54
C LYS A 418 -27.30 -27.23 -14.43
N THR A 419 -27.74 -28.12 -15.32
CA THR A 419 -27.24 -29.50 -15.40
C THR A 419 -26.04 -29.66 -16.33
N VAL A 420 -25.83 -28.69 -17.24
CA VAL A 420 -24.69 -28.67 -18.17
C VAL A 420 -24.24 -27.24 -18.45
N TRP A 421 -22.94 -26.97 -18.34
CA TRP A 421 -22.33 -25.69 -18.72
C TRP A 421 -20.82 -25.82 -18.92
N GLY A 422 -20.24 -24.85 -19.63
CA GLY A 422 -18.80 -24.59 -19.65
C GLY A 422 -18.54 -23.12 -19.38
N LEU A 423 -17.64 -22.79 -18.47
CA LEU A 423 -17.27 -21.41 -18.15
C LEU A 423 -15.78 -21.25 -17.90
N GLY A 424 -15.25 -20.06 -18.17
CA GLY A 424 -13.86 -19.73 -17.93
C GLY A 424 -13.43 -18.58 -18.83
N VAL A 425 -12.23 -18.68 -19.41
CA VAL A 425 -11.70 -17.62 -20.27
C VAL A 425 -11.16 -18.16 -21.57
N ALA A 426 -11.22 -17.34 -22.61
CA ALA A 426 -10.71 -17.65 -23.94
C ALA A 426 -9.94 -16.45 -24.51
N ARG A 427 -8.91 -16.74 -25.29
CA ARG A 427 -8.14 -15.72 -26.03
C ARG A 427 -9.04 -14.85 -26.91
N GLU A 428 -8.62 -13.61 -27.15
CA GLU A 428 -9.33 -12.62 -27.96
C GLU A 428 -9.60 -13.10 -29.39
N SER A 429 -8.57 -13.59 -30.08
CA SER A 429 -8.62 -14.02 -31.48
C SER A 429 -9.62 -15.16 -31.76
N ILE A 430 -10.08 -15.85 -30.73
CA ILE A 430 -10.96 -17.00 -30.85
C ILE A 430 -12.38 -16.55 -31.16
N ARG A 431 -12.92 -17.04 -32.28
CA ARG A 431 -14.33 -16.87 -32.62
C ARG A 431 -15.20 -17.79 -31.76
N ARG A 432 -15.88 -17.23 -30.76
CA ARG A 432 -16.68 -17.96 -29.76
C ARG A 432 -18.11 -18.31 -30.21
N LYS A 433 -18.43 -18.18 -31.50
CA LYS A 433 -19.72 -18.58 -32.09
C LYS A 433 -19.53 -19.89 -32.85
N TYR A 434 -20.53 -20.79 -32.78
CA TYR A 434 -20.56 -22.14 -33.37
C TYR A 434 -19.80 -23.23 -32.59
N PHE A 435 -19.98 -24.49 -32.98
CA PHE A 435 -19.39 -25.65 -32.32
C PHE A 435 -17.86 -25.67 -32.54
N ILE A 436 -17.10 -25.63 -31.45
CA ILE A 436 -15.63 -25.65 -31.46
C ILE A 436 -15.18 -27.06 -31.11
N THR A 437 -14.19 -27.58 -31.83
CA THR A 437 -13.79 -29.00 -31.78
C THR A 437 -12.81 -29.31 -30.65
N SER A 438 -12.15 -28.32 -30.04
CA SER A 438 -11.23 -28.52 -28.91
C SER A 438 -11.16 -27.28 -28.01
N TYR A 439 -11.29 -27.50 -26.71
CA TYR A 439 -11.36 -26.45 -25.67
C TYR A 439 -10.23 -26.63 -24.65
N THR A 440 -8.97 -26.50 -25.07
CA THR A 440 -7.80 -26.71 -24.21
C THR A 440 -6.93 -25.45 -24.06
N PRO A 441 -6.09 -25.35 -23.02
CA PRO A 441 -5.16 -24.22 -22.84
C PRO A 441 -4.24 -24.00 -24.04
N GLU A 442 -3.81 -25.06 -24.71
CA GLU A 442 -2.94 -24.98 -25.90
C GLU A 442 -3.66 -24.29 -27.07
N ASN A 443 -4.98 -24.44 -27.14
CA ASN A 443 -5.84 -23.79 -28.13
C ASN A 443 -6.43 -22.47 -27.64
N GLY A 444 -5.95 -21.94 -26.51
CA GLY A 444 -6.33 -20.65 -25.96
C GLY A 444 -7.62 -20.64 -25.13
N PHE A 445 -8.01 -21.79 -24.56
CA PHE A 445 -9.16 -21.91 -23.67
C PHE A 445 -8.78 -22.43 -22.30
N TRP A 446 -9.26 -21.76 -21.24
CA TRP A 446 -9.16 -22.24 -19.87
C TRP A 446 -10.57 -22.35 -19.30
N ILE A 447 -11.15 -23.55 -19.43
CA ILE A 447 -12.59 -23.76 -19.19
C ILE A 447 -12.81 -24.88 -18.17
N LEU A 448 -13.66 -24.57 -17.20
CA LEU A 448 -14.29 -25.51 -16.29
C LEU A 448 -15.62 -25.99 -16.91
N TYR A 449 -15.81 -27.31 -16.98
CA TYR A 449 -17.01 -27.96 -17.50
C TYR A 449 -17.75 -28.68 -16.40
N PHE A 450 -19.08 -28.58 -16.45
CA PHE A 450 -19.98 -29.35 -15.61
C PHE A 450 -20.96 -30.11 -16.50
N LEU A 451 -21.07 -31.42 -16.29
CA LEU A 451 -21.98 -32.31 -17.01
C LEU A 451 -22.58 -33.31 -16.04
N LYS A 452 -23.87 -33.17 -15.72
CA LYS A 452 -24.66 -34.16 -14.96
C LYS A 452 -23.90 -34.69 -13.72
N ASP A 453 -23.50 -33.77 -12.85
CA ASP A 453 -22.79 -34.04 -11.59
C ASP A 453 -21.32 -34.46 -11.72
N GLU A 454 -20.72 -34.29 -12.90
CA GLU A 454 -19.26 -34.34 -13.07
C GLU A 454 -18.71 -32.95 -13.37
N LEU A 455 -17.71 -32.52 -12.59
CA LEU A 455 -16.95 -31.29 -12.80
C LEU A 455 -15.56 -31.64 -13.32
N SER A 456 -15.11 -30.96 -14.37
CA SER A 456 -13.79 -31.19 -14.95
C SER A 456 -13.19 -29.92 -15.52
N PHE A 457 -11.87 -29.80 -15.45
CA PHE A 457 -11.13 -28.80 -16.21
C PHE A 457 -10.64 -29.43 -17.52
N ASN A 458 -10.91 -28.77 -18.66
CA ASN A 458 -10.48 -29.27 -19.97
C ASN A 458 -8.99 -28.99 -20.24
N GLY A 459 -8.11 -29.66 -19.50
CA GLY A 459 -6.69 -29.75 -19.81
C GLY A 459 -6.38 -30.86 -20.83
N ASN A 460 -5.09 -31.04 -21.13
CA ASN A 460 -4.57 -32.21 -21.84
C ASN A 460 -3.56 -32.96 -20.95
N PRO A 461 -3.96 -34.05 -20.27
CA PRO A 461 -5.28 -34.70 -20.29
C PRO A 461 -6.35 -33.93 -19.48
N VAL A 462 -7.62 -34.26 -19.71
CA VAL A 462 -8.77 -33.69 -18.96
C VAL A 462 -8.62 -34.02 -17.47
N VAL A 463 -8.81 -33.03 -16.60
CA VAL A 463 -8.68 -33.18 -15.15
C VAL A 463 -10.08 -33.26 -14.53
N ARG A 464 -10.43 -34.39 -13.94
CA ARG A 464 -11.69 -34.56 -13.20
C ARG A 464 -11.56 -33.98 -11.79
N LEU A 465 -12.57 -33.26 -11.35
CA LEU A 465 -12.57 -32.50 -10.11
C LEU A 465 -13.70 -32.99 -9.19
N PRO A 466 -13.50 -32.95 -7.85
CA PRO A 466 -14.54 -33.35 -6.92
C PRO A 466 -15.72 -32.37 -7.00
N VAL A 467 -16.93 -32.90 -7.18
CA VAL A 467 -18.16 -32.11 -7.14
C VAL A 467 -18.58 -31.93 -5.69
N ARG A 468 -18.66 -30.68 -5.23
CA ARG A 468 -19.21 -30.33 -3.93
C ARG A 468 -20.74 -30.25 -4.04
N ALA A 469 -21.44 -30.59 -2.95
CA ALA A 469 -22.90 -30.45 -2.93
C ALA A 469 -23.28 -28.97 -3.13
N GLU A 470 -24.19 -28.70 -4.07
CA GLU A 470 -24.79 -27.39 -4.35
C GLU A 470 -23.82 -26.29 -4.87
N LEU A 471 -23.06 -26.57 -5.94
CA LEU A 471 -22.31 -25.51 -6.64
C LEU A 471 -23.27 -24.47 -7.25
N GLN A 472 -23.46 -23.32 -6.60
CA GLN A 472 -24.41 -22.29 -7.05
C GLN A 472 -23.74 -21.19 -7.87
N LYS A 473 -22.48 -20.87 -7.56
CA LYS A 473 -21.74 -19.78 -8.18
C LYS A 473 -20.25 -20.08 -8.27
N VAL A 474 -19.66 -19.80 -9.44
CA VAL A 474 -18.24 -20.03 -9.71
C VAL A 474 -17.54 -18.70 -9.96
N GLY A 475 -16.50 -18.41 -9.18
CA GLY A 475 -15.60 -17.29 -9.39
C GLY A 475 -14.45 -17.70 -10.30
N VAL A 476 -14.17 -16.89 -11.31
CA VAL A 476 -13.05 -17.06 -12.24
C VAL A 476 -12.07 -15.93 -12.02
N PHE A 477 -10.83 -16.28 -11.72
CA PHE A 477 -9.74 -15.35 -11.48
C PHE A 477 -8.63 -15.59 -12.50
N VAL A 478 -8.18 -14.54 -13.17
CA VAL A 478 -7.05 -14.60 -14.08
C VAL A 478 -5.95 -13.69 -13.58
N ASP A 479 -4.78 -14.26 -13.47
CA ASP A 479 -3.54 -13.57 -13.21
C ASP A 479 -2.61 -13.78 -14.40
N TYR A 480 -2.54 -12.75 -15.25
CA TYR A 480 -1.71 -12.74 -16.44
C TYR A 480 -0.24 -12.90 -16.10
N ASP A 481 0.20 -12.31 -14.99
CA ASP A 481 1.61 -12.26 -14.59
C ASP A 481 2.08 -13.61 -14.04
N ALA A 482 1.23 -14.27 -13.26
CA ALA A 482 1.49 -15.62 -12.75
C ALA A 482 1.23 -16.73 -13.78
N GLY A 483 0.72 -16.40 -14.97
CA GLY A 483 0.30 -17.42 -15.93
C GLY A 483 -0.79 -18.31 -15.35
N LEU A 484 -1.77 -17.72 -14.67
CA LEU A 484 -2.69 -18.44 -13.79
C LEU A 484 -4.15 -18.15 -14.14
N VAL A 485 -4.95 -19.21 -14.26
CA VAL A 485 -6.41 -19.14 -14.26
C VAL A 485 -6.93 -20.00 -13.11
N SER A 486 -7.64 -19.41 -12.16
CA SER A 486 -8.17 -20.10 -10.98
C SER A 486 -9.69 -20.03 -10.93
N PHE A 487 -10.29 -21.10 -10.43
CA PHE A 487 -11.72 -21.28 -10.27
C PHE A 487 -12.04 -21.51 -8.79
N TYR A 488 -13.09 -20.86 -8.31
CA TYR A 488 -13.53 -20.92 -6.92
C TYR A 488 -15.02 -21.20 -6.84
N ASP A 489 -15.43 -21.99 -5.86
CA ASP A 489 -16.80 -22.07 -5.39
C ASP A 489 -17.02 -20.87 -4.46
N VAL A 490 -17.80 -19.90 -4.93
CA VAL A 490 -17.96 -18.62 -4.24
C VAL A 490 -18.70 -18.81 -2.93
N GLU A 491 -19.76 -19.63 -2.94
CA GLU A 491 -20.60 -19.85 -1.77
C GLU A 491 -19.85 -20.66 -0.69
N ALA A 492 -19.08 -21.67 -1.11
CA ALA A 492 -18.25 -22.43 -0.18
C ALA A 492 -16.94 -21.71 0.20
N ARG A 493 -16.66 -20.52 -0.36
CA ARG A 493 -15.38 -19.78 -0.30
C ARG A 493 -14.18 -20.70 -0.51
N ALA A 494 -14.28 -21.60 -1.49
CA ALA A 494 -13.34 -22.69 -1.63
C ALA A 494 -12.74 -22.78 -3.02
N HIS A 495 -11.46 -23.09 -3.07
CA HIS A 495 -10.76 -23.35 -4.31
C HIS A 495 -11.31 -24.62 -5.00
N ILE A 496 -11.56 -24.51 -6.31
CA ILE A 496 -11.94 -25.63 -7.18
C ILE A 496 -10.71 -26.13 -7.93
N TYR A 497 -10.06 -25.26 -8.69
CA TYR A 497 -8.93 -25.64 -9.55
C TYR A 497 -8.12 -24.41 -10.00
N SER A 498 -6.82 -24.60 -10.25
CA SER A 498 -5.93 -23.60 -10.83
C SER A 498 -5.14 -24.20 -11.98
N ALA A 499 -5.24 -23.58 -13.16
CA ALA A 499 -4.33 -23.81 -14.26
C ALA A 499 -3.13 -22.87 -14.10
N THR A 500 -1.97 -23.41 -13.74
CA THR A 500 -0.71 -22.68 -13.52
C THR A 500 0.24 -22.85 -14.70
N GLY A 501 1.18 -21.92 -14.89
CA GLY A 501 2.19 -22.01 -15.96
C GLY A 501 1.61 -21.74 -17.35
N CYS A 502 0.47 -21.05 -17.41
CA CYS A 502 -0.18 -20.64 -18.63
C CYS A 502 0.62 -19.53 -19.32
N THR A 503 0.72 -19.58 -20.63
CA THR A 503 1.27 -18.48 -21.43
C THR A 503 0.14 -17.79 -22.18
N PHE A 504 -0.10 -16.52 -21.84
CA PHE A 504 -1.12 -15.70 -22.47
C PHE A 504 -0.46 -14.83 -23.54
N SER A 505 -0.76 -15.12 -24.80
CA SER A 505 -0.20 -14.40 -25.97
C SER A 505 -1.06 -13.21 -26.40
N GLU A 506 -2.24 -13.05 -25.82
CA GLU A 506 -3.24 -12.04 -26.15
C GLU A 506 -4.25 -11.91 -24.98
N PRO A 507 -5.06 -10.83 -24.92
CA PRO A 507 -6.08 -10.66 -23.90
C PRO A 507 -7.03 -11.85 -23.82
N LEU A 508 -7.47 -12.16 -22.59
CA LEU A 508 -8.45 -13.18 -22.30
C LEU A 508 -9.79 -12.53 -21.97
N TYR A 509 -10.87 -13.11 -22.50
CA TYR A 509 -12.24 -12.67 -22.23
C TYR A 509 -13.06 -13.79 -21.62
N PRO A 510 -14.12 -13.45 -20.85
CA PRO A 510 -15.06 -14.43 -20.35
C PRO A 510 -15.60 -15.32 -21.47
N PHE A 511 -15.57 -16.62 -21.21
CA PHE A 511 -16.20 -17.65 -22.02
C PHE A 511 -17.34 -18.26 -21.23
N LEU A 512 -18.55 -18.19 -21.80
CA LEU A 512 -19.76 -18.79 -21.22
C LEU A 512 -20.44 -19.64 -22.28
N SER A 513 -20.57 -20.93 -22.00
CA SER A 513 -21.31 -21.89 -22.81
C SER A 513 -22.44 -22.48 -21.97
N PRO A 514 -23.68 -21.96 -22.09
CA PRO A 514 -24.82 -22.46 -21.32
C PRO A 514 -25.35 -23.80 -21.84
N PHE A 515 -24.84 -24.30 -22.97
CA PHE A 515 -25.31 -25.48 -23.71
C PHE A 515 -26.78 -25.41 -24.19
N PRO A 516 -27.22 -26.29 -25.12
CA PRO A 516 -28.61 -26.30 -25.60
C PRO A 516 -29.63 -26.52 -24.48
N HIS A 517 -30.83 -25.97 -24.70
CA HIS A 517 -31.99 -26.20 -23.84
C HIS A 517 -32.52 -27.63 -24.04
N ASP A 518 -32.18 -28.54 -23.12
CA ASP A 518 -32.63 -29.96 -23.17
C ASP A 518 -34.00 -30.14 -22.49
N CYS A 519 -35.08 -29.84 -23.22
CA CYS A 519 -36.46 -30.12 -22.81
C CYS A 519 -36.81 -29.74 -21.35
N GLY A 520 -36.27 -28.61 -20.86
CA GLY A 520 -36.51 -28.08 -19.52
C GLY A 520 -35.47 -28.44 -18.44
N ARG A 521 -34.51 -29.33 -18.72
CA ARG A 521 -33.45 -29.72 -17.75
C ARG A 521 -32.25 -28.77 -17.68
N ASN A 522 -32.17 -27.74 -18.53
CA ASN A 522 -31.08 -26.77 -18.55
C ASN A 522 -31.58 -25.37 -18.96
N SER A 523 -32.76 -24.99 -18.46
CA SER A 523 -33.51 -23.82 -18.90
C SER A 523 -33.04 -22.49 -18.32
N THR A 524 -32.26 -22.51 -17.23
CA THR A 524 -31.73 -21.29 -16.58
C THR A 524 -30.53 -20.73 -17.36
N PRO A 525 -30.42 -19.40 -17.52
CA PRO A 525 -29.26 -18.77 -18.14
C PRO A 525 -28.04 -18.84 -17.21
N LEU A 526 -26.83 -18.76 -17.80
CA LEU A 526 -25.64 -18.38 -17.02
C LEU A 526 -25.71 -16.87 -16.80
N ILE A 527 -25.57 -16.43 -15.55
CA ILE A 527 -25.65 -15.02 -15.18
C ILE A 527 -24.31 -14.60 -14.60
N ILE A 528 -23.65 -13.62 -15.23
CA ILE A 528 -22.51 -12.96 -14.61
C ILE A 528 -23.07 -12.13 -13.46
N SER A 529 -22.67 -12.47 -12.24
CA SER A 529 -23.16 -11.82 -11.03
C SER A 529 -22.29 -10.61 -10.70
N PRO A 530 -22.87 -9.49 -10.25
CA PRO A 530 -22.08 -8.44 -9.62
C PRO A 530 -21.38 -9.01 -8.38
N VAL A 531 -20.10 -8.71 -8.23
CA VAL A 531 -19.29 -9.17 -7.09
C VAL A 531 -19.69 -8.34 -5.87
N ASN A 532 -20.57 -8.88 -5.03
CA ASN A 532 -20.95 -8.22 -3.78
C ASN A 532 -19.78 -8.29 -2.79
N GLN A 533 -19.13 -7.15 -2.53
CA GLN A 533 -17.99 -7.03 -1.60
C GLN A 533 -18.35 -7.19 -0.11
N THR A 534 -19.59 -7.51 0.22
CA THR A 534 -19.97 -7.84 1.59
C THR A 534 -19.84 -9.34 1.78
N ASP A 535 -18.63 -9.82 2.12
CA ASP A 535 -18.44 -11.00 2.98
C ASP A 535 -16.99 -11.45 3.30
#